data_AF-A0A194VCQ6-F1
#
_entry.id   AF-A0A194VCQ6-F1
#
_cell.length_a   1.000
_cell.length_b   1.000
_cell.length_c   1.000
_cell.angle_alpha   90.00
_cell.angle_beta   90.00
_cell.angle_gamma   90.00
#
_symmetry.space_group_name_H-M   'P 1'
#
loop_
_entity.id
_entity.type
_entity.pdbx_description
1 polymer ?
#
loop_
_entity_poly.entity_id
_entity_poly.type
_entity_poly.pdbx_seq_one_letter_code
_entity_poly.pdbx_strand_id
1 'polypeptide(L)'
;MSLVATHLEQISMSCQGIDSLPFPPPKIFTNALLSNHDITSLIRDTETHERALFSVPPPPPPVTKPEPAPEQSKSSRRQTVFNVAAGEVTTGPPSSRSTGNPRRNTAVAAVLGGDLHAKITRRAPAASRVEGAGGDVDIEVLLKGAEKLCNVYPLPGALERIPVLRQKWANQSNTLAYYEAKVAEQAERLGRMNKRPVEFGQEEEEEDVNVGIMDSQMTEEDVRREEEEVRELDKKKRELQERLRAMDKDLGGLLNM
;
A
#
# COMPACT_ATOMS: atom_id res chain seq x y z
N MET A 1 -90.84 40.31 32.55
CA MET A 1 -89.49 40.88 32.37
C MET A 1 -88.40 40.00 33.00
N SER A 2 -88.58 39.40 34.20
CA SER A 2 -87.50 38.60 34.83
C SER A 2 -87.20 37.26 34.13
N LEU A 3 -88.22 36.59 33.55
CA LEU A 3 -88.02 35.30 32.88
C LEU A 3 -87.12 35.41 31.63
N VAL A 4 -87.22 36.52 30.91
CA VAL A 4 -86.38 36.78 29.73
C VAL A 4 -84.94 37.04 30.16
N ALA A 5 -84.74 37.76 31.27
CA ALA A 5 -83.41 38.00 31.82
C ALA A 5 -82.72 36.69 32.24
N THR A 6 -83.45 35.76 32.88
CA THR A 6 -82.91 34.45 33.26
C THR A 6 -82.51 33.59 32.05
N HIS A 7 -83.28 33.64 30.96
CA HIS A 7 -82.90 32.92 29.74
C HIS A 7 -81.68 33.55 29.05
N LEU A 8 -81.56 34.87 29.04
CA LEU A 8 -80.38 35.56 28.49
C LEU A 8 -79.11 35.27 29.31
N GLU A 9 -79.24 35.19 30.63
CA GLU A 9 -78.15 34.78 31.52
C GLU A 9 -77.75 33.32 31.31
N GLN A 10 -78.71 32.42 31.12
CA GLN A 10 -78.43 31.02 30.80
C GLN A 10 -77.71 30.86 29.45
N ILE A 11 -78.10 31.66 28.44
CA ILE A 11 -77.43 31.68 27.13
C ILE A 11 -76.01 32.21 27.27
N SER A 12 -75.79 33.29 28.03
CA SER A 12 -74.45 33.86 28.22
C SER A 12 -73.52 32.90 28.97
N MET A 13 -74.02 32.21 30.00
CA MET A 13 -73.27 31.18 30.72
C MET A 13 -72.91 30.01 29.80
N SER A 14 -73.83 29.60 28.93
CA SER A 14 -73.59 28.50 27.98
C SER A 14 -72.55 28.89 26.91
N CYS A 15 -72.62 30.12 26.38
CA CYS A 15 -71.62 30.62 25.43
C CYS A 15 -70.22 30.71 26.05
N GLN A 16 -70.10 31.25 27.26
CA GLN A 16 -68.81 31.28 27.97
C GLN A 16 -68.30 29.88 28.28
N GLY A 17 -69.20 28.95 28.63
CA GLY A 17 -68.86 27.54 28.80
C GLY A 17 -68.29 26.91 27.52
N ILE A 18 -68.92 27.14 26.37
CA ILE A 18 -68.49 26.57 25.08
C ILE A 18 -67.17 27.18 24.60
N ASP A 19 -67.00 28.51 24.72
CA ASP A 19 -65.76 29.19 24.31
C ASP A 19 -64.57 28.87 25.22
N SER A 20 -64.82 28.59 26.51
CA SER A 20 -63.77 28.22 27.46
C SER A 20 -63.38 26.74 27.40
N LEU A 21 -64.06 25.92 26.60
CA LEU A 21 -63.65 24.54 26.39
C LEU A 21 -62.29 24.52 25.68
N PRO A 22 -61.26 23.88 26.27
CA PRO A 22 -59.95 23.79 25.65
C PRO A 22 -60.00 22.79 24.49
N PHE A 23 -60.42 23.27 23.31
CA PHE A 23 -60.28 22.49 22.09
C PHE A 23 -58.80 22.41 21.73
N PRO A 24 -58.21 21.20 21.65
CA PRO A 24 -56.84 21.08 21.19
C PRO A 24 -56.78 21.63 19.76
N PRO A 25 -55.91 22.61 19.47
CA PRO A 25 -55.74 23.10 18.11
C PRO A 25 -55.37 21.93 17.19
N PRO A 26 -55.73 21.98 15.90
CA PRO A 26 -55.41 20.90 14.97
C PRO A 26 -53.92 20.59 15.03
N LYS A 27 -53.58 19.42 15.57
CA LYS A 27 -52.18 18.99 15.72
C LYS A 27 -51.65 18.70 14.32
N ILE A 28 -50.82 19.62 13.83
CA ILE A 28 -50.24 19.63 12.48
C ILE A 28 -49.53 18.30 12.16
N PHE A 29 -48.98 17.64 13.18
CA PHE A 29 -48.12 16.48 13.01
C PHE A 29 -48.84 15.20 12.57
N THR A 30 -50.04 14.89 13.07
CA THR A 30 -50.70 13.60 12.75
C THR A 30 -51.30 13.57 11.35
N ASN A 31 -51.87 14.68 10.87
CA ASN A 31 -52.35 14.78 9.49
C ASN A 31 -51.21 14.95 8.48
N ALA A 32 -50.11 15.63 8.85
CA ALA A 32 -48.97 15.78 7.93
C ALA A 32 -48.17 14.48 7.74
N LEU A 33 -48.01 13.67 8.80
CA LEU A 33 -47.30 12.38 8.73
C LEU A 33 -48.03 11.36 7.86
N LEU A 34 -49.37 11.33 7.89
CA LEU A 34 -50.16 10.36 7.12
C LEU A 34 -50.52 10.84 5.71
N SER A 35 -50.44 12.16 5.43
CA SER A 35 -50.83 12.73 4.14
C SER A 35 -49.67 12.90 3.14
N ASN A 36 -48.41 12.98 3.60
CA ASN A 36 -47.25 13.22 2.74
C ASN A 36 -46.18 12.14 2.94
N HIS A 37 -46.53 10.87 2.75
CA HIS A 37 -45.50 9.89 2.41
C HIS A 37 -45.20 10.08 0.92
N ASP A 38 -44.34 11.04 0.60
CA ASP A 38 -43.80 11.15 -0.74
C ASP A 38 -43.12 9.81 -1.05
N ILE A 39 -43.58 9.10 -2.09
CA ILE A 39 -43.00 7.83 -2.54
C ILE A 39 -41.48 7.97 -2.80
N THR A 40 -41.00 9.20 -3.03
CA THR A 40 -39.59 9.56 -3.18
C THR A 40 -38.76 9.44 -1.89
N SER A 41 -39.37 9.41 -0.70
CA SER A 41 -38.65 9.10 0.56
C SER A 41 -38.48 7.59 0.75
N LEU A 42 -39.40 6.78 0.19
CA LEU A 42 -39.36 5.32 0.24
C LEU A 42 -38.51 4.75 -0.91
N ILE A 43 -38.56 5.39 -2.07
CA ILE A 43 -37.71 5.18 -3.23
C ILE A 43 -36.76 6.38 -3.29
N ARG A 44 -35.75 6.37 -2.42
CA ARG A 44 -34.61 7.27 -2.58
C ARG A 44 -33.87 6.87 -3.87
N ASP A 45 -33.51 7.85 -4.69
CA ASP A 45 -32.57 7.62 -5.78
C ASP A 45 -31.30 6.96 -5.22
N THR A 46 -30.78 5.95 -5.92
CA THR A 46 -29.55 5.26 -5.48
C THR A 46 -28.45 6.27 -5.24
N GLU A 47 -27.89 6.30 -4.03
CA GLU A 47 -26.83 7.24 -3.69
C GLU A 47 -25.60 7.01 -4.58
N THR A 48 -24.75 8.01 -4.76
CA THR A 48 -23.62 7.96 -5.71
C THR A 48 -22.72 6.74 -5.51
N HIS A 49 -22.59 6.29 -4.27
CA HIS A 49 -21.82 5.11 -3.90
C HIS A 49 -22.56 3.78 -4.16
N GLU A 50 -23.88 3.79 -4.13
CA GLU A 50 -24.73 2.65 -4.47
C GLU A 50 -24.81 2.45 -5.99
N ARG A 51 -24.76 3.53 -6.79
CA ARG A 51 -24.73 3.47 -8.26
C ARG A 51 -23.60 2.59 -8.80
N ALA A 52 -22.47 2.54 -8.11
CA ALA A 52 -21.35 1.68 -8.49
C ALA A 52 -21.62 0.18 -8.32
N LEU A 53 -22.59 -0.20 -7.47
CA LEU A 53 -23.01 -1.59 -7.28
C LEU A 53 -23.98 -2.07 -8.36
N PHE A 54 -24.78 -1.15 -8.92
CA PHE A 54 -25.85 -1.47 -9.87
C PHE A 54 -25.54 -1.08 -11.31
N SER A 55 -24.46 -0.31 -11.53
CA SER A 55 -24.00 0.04 -12.87
C SER A 55 -23.14 -1.10 -13.45
N VAL A 56 -23.62 -1.69 -14.54
CA VAL A 56 -22.83 -2.66 -15.32
C VAL A 56 -21.75 -1.87 -16.07
N PRO A 57 -20.46 -2.26 -15.97
CA PRO A 57 -19.40 -1.61 -16.74
C PRO A 57 -19.78 -1.58 -18.22
N PRO A 58 -19.57 -0.44 -18.93
CA PRO A 58 -19.85 -0.39 -20.36
C PRO A 58 -19.08 -1.51 -21.06
N PRO A 59 -19.72 -2.24 -21.99
CA PRO A 59 -19.06 -3.34 -22.69
C PRO A 59 -17.78 -2.83 -23.34
N PRO A 60 -16.70 -3.63 -23.33
CA PRO A 60 -15.46 -3.25 -23.99
C PRO A 60 -15.76 -2.87 -25.44
N PRO A 61 -15.13 -1.81 -25.98
CA PRO A 61 -15.35 -1.41 -27.35
C PRO A 61 -15.15 -2.62 -28.26
N PRO A 62 -16.04 -2.84 -29.25
CA PRO A 62 -15.94 -3.99 -30.12
C PRO A 62 -14.55 -4.01 -30.75
N VAL A 63 -13.82 -5.10 -30.51
CA VAL A 63 -12.55 -5.35 -31.16
C VAL A 63 -12.84 -5.33 -32.65
N THR A 64 -12.36 -4.31 -33.35
CA THR A 64 -12.36 -4.26 -34.81
C THR A 64 -11.62 -5.50 -35.27
N LYS A 65 -12.37 -6.47 -35.80
CA LYS A 65 -11.84 -7.70 -36.35
C LYS A 65 -10.82 -7.32 -37.45
N PRO A 66 -9.57 -7.79 -37.40
CA PRO A 66 -8.76 -7.84 -38.61
C PRO A 66 -9.38 -8.85 -39.59
N GLU A 67 -9.17 -8.60 -40.88
CA GLU A 67 -9.68 -9.33 -42.05
C GLU A 67 -9.65 -10.88 -41.97
N PRO A 68 -10.53 -11.55 -42.72
CA PRO A 68 -10.70 -13.00 -42.66
C PRO A 68 -9.68 -13.76 -43.51
N ALA A 69 -9.17 -14.87 -42.97
CA ALA A 69 -8.53 -15.96 -43.73
C ALA A 69 -9.12 -17.31 -43.27
N PRO A 70 -9.13 -18.35 -44.13
CA PRO A 70 -10.33 -19.17 -44.33
C PRO A 70 -10.47 -20.39 -43.41
N GLU A 71 -11.75 -20.61 -43.06
CA GLU A 71 -12.49 -21.86 -42.87
C GLU A 71 -11.77 -23.13 -42.39
N GLN A 72 -12.12 -23.57 -41.17
CA GLN A 72 -12.27 -25.00 -40.88
C GLN A 72 -13.59 -25.25 -40.14
N SER A 73 -14.45 -26.00 -40.83
CA SER A 73 -15.80 -26.44 -40.47
C SER A 73 -15.84 -27.34 -39.25
N LYS A 74 -16.62 -27.00 -38.21
CA LYS A 74 -17.25 -28.00 -37.31
C LYS A 74 -18.67 -27.59 -36.86
N SER A 75 -19.62 -28.37 -37.36
CA SER A 75 -20.91 -28.80 -36.77
C SER A 75 -21.85 -27.75 -36.17
N SER A 76 -22.80 -27.31 -37.01
CA SER A 76 -23.98 -26.53 -36.62
C SER A 76 -24.98 -27.40 -35.85
N ARG A 77 -25.10 -27.19 -34.54
CA ARG A 77 -26.18 -27.75 -33.73
C ARG A 77 -27.27 -26.68 -33.61
N ARG A 78 -28.43 -26.97 -34.21
CA ARG A 78 -29.64 -26.13 -34.28
C ARG A 78 -29.88 -25.35 -32.98
N GLN A 79 -29.76 -24.02 -33.06
CA GLN A 79 -30.16 -23.08 -32.02
C GLN A 79 -31.57 -22.57 -32.38
N THR A 80 -32.55 -22.80 -31.52
CA THR A 80 -33.91 -22.27 -31.69
C THR A 80 -33.95 -20.86 -31.13
N VAL A 81 -34.16 -19.87 -31.99
CA VAL A 81 -34.43 -18.48 -31.60
C VAL A 81 -35.93 -18.30 -31.38
N PHE A 82 -36.31 -17.70 -30.26
CA PHE A 82 -37.66 -17.20 -30.01
C PHE A 82 -37.60 -15.67 -30.15
N ASN A 83 -38.25 -15.12 -31.18
CA ASN A 83 -38.28 -13.68 -31.40
C ASN A 83 -39.34 -13.03 -30.50
N VAL A 84 -38.91 -12.23 -29.52
CA VAL A 84 -39.77 -11.23 -28.87
C VAL A 84 -39.20 -9.86 -29.19
N ALA A 85 -40.02 -9.00 -29.76
CA ALA A 85 -39.63 -7.65 -30.13
C ALA A 85 -39.13 -6.88 -28.90
N ALA A 86 -37.97 -6.23 -29.06
CA ALA A 86 -37.28 -5.35 -28.11
C ALA A 86 -36.53 -6.04 -26.94
N GLY A 87 -35.30 -6.51 -27.22
CA GLY A 87 -34.26 -6.74 -26.19
C GLY A 87 -33.70 -8.16 -26.21
N GLU A 88 -32.56 -8.34 -26.88
CA GLU A 88 -31.86 -9.63 -26.97
C GLU A 88 -31.33 -10.07 -25.59
N VAL A 89 -31.92 -11.11 -25.01
CA VAL A 89 -31.40 -11.83 -23.84
C VAL A 89 -30.97 -13.22 -24.31
N THR A 90 -29.67 -13.41 -24.52
CA THR A 90 -29.10 -14.71 -24.85
C THR A 90 -28.93 -15.53 -23.55
N THR A 91 -29.83 -16.48 -23.28
CA THR A 91 -29.67 -17.49 -22.21
C THR A 91 -29.20 -18.80 -22.83
N GLY A 92 -27.93 -18.83 -23.26
CA GLY A 92 -27.24 -20.08 -23.58
C GLY A 92 -26.67 -20.74 -22.31
N PRO A 93 -26.54 -22.08 -22.25
CA PRO A 93 -25.78 -22.73 -21.19
C PRO A 93 -24.33 -22.20 -21.20
N PRO A 94 -23.69 -21.98 -20.04
CA PRO A 94 -22.40 -21.31 -19.98
C PRO A 94 -21.37 -22.12 -20.77
N SER A 95 -20.92 -21.56 -21.90
CA SER A 95 -19.83 -22.12 -22.68
C SER A 95 -18.56 -22.00 -21.84
N SER A 96 -18.22 -23.11 -21.19
CA SER A 96 -16.92 -23.40 -20.62
C SER A 96 -15.83 -23.12 -21.66
N ARG A 97 -15.18 -21.96 -21.53
CA ARG A 97 -13.75 -21.67 -21.80
C ARG A 97 -13.50 -20.15 -21.83
N SER A 98 -13.40 -19.57 -20.63
CA SER A 98 -12.47 -18.47 -20.39
C SER A 98 -11.79 -18.72 -19.04
N THR A 99 -10.58 -19.25 -19.09
CA THR A 99 -9.73 -19.55 -17.92
C THR A 99 -9.14 -18.27 -17.33
N GLY A 100 -10.01 -17.32 -17.00
CA GLY A 100 -9.70 -16.10 -16.29
C GLY A 100 -10.82 -15.89 -15.30
N ASN A 101 -10.51 -16.03 -14.02
CA ASN A 101 -11.40 -15.85 -12.88
C ASN A 101 -12.46 -14.76 -13.17
N PRO A 102 -13.77 -15.03 -13.00
CA PRO A 102 -14.79 -14.01 -13.23
C PRO A 102 -14.37 -12.79 -12.40
N ARG A 103 -14.11 -11.67 -13.08
CA ARG A 103 -13.72 -10.42 -12.42
C ARG A 103 -14.79 -10.15 -11.37
N ARG A 104 -14.44 -10.35 -10.10
CA ARG A 104 -15.32 -10.03 -8.98
C ARG A 104 -15.48 -8.52 -9.07
N ASN A 105 -16.60 -8.08 -9.64
CA ASN A 105 -16.92 -6.67 -9.80
C ASN A 105 -17.17 -6.12 -8.40
N THR A 106 -16.10 -5.71 -7.71
CA THR A 106 -16.23 -5.05 -6.42
C THR A 106 -16.69 -3.62 -6.66
N ALA A 107 -17.54 -3.08 -5.78
CA ALA A 107 -17.95 -1.67 -5.82
C ALA A 107 -16.74 -0.73 -5.92
N VAL A 108 -15.69 -1.08 -5.16
CA VAL A 108 -14.41 -0.38 -5.14
C VAL A 108 -13.71 -0.44 -6.50
N ALA A 109 -13.76 -1.57 -7.22
CA ALA A 109 -13.21 -1.67 -8.58
C ALA A 109 -14.00 -0.85 -9.60
N ALA A 110 -15.31 -0.71 -9.43
CA ALA A 110 -16.13 0.15 -10.29
C ALA A 110 -15.80 1.64 -10.08
N VAL A 111 -15.61 2.07 -8.82
CA VAL A 111 -15.26 3.48 -8.48
C VAL A 111 -13.81 3.82 -8.86
N LEU A 112 -12.87 2.94 -8.54
CA LEU A 112 -11.44 3.17 -8.83
C LEU A 112 -11.10 2.98 -10.32
N GLY A 113 -11.90 2.17 -11.01
CA GLY A 113 -11.58 1.59 -12.30
C GLY A 113 -10.76 0.30 -12.17
N GLY A 114 -10.95 -0.61 -13.12
CA GLY A 114 -10.31 -1.93 -13.10
C GLY A 114 -8.78 -1.89 -13.03
N ASP A 115 -8.15 -0.91 -13.70
CA ASP A 115 -6.68 -0.79 -13.72
C ASP A 115 -6.11 -0.29 -12.41
N LEU A 116 -6.72 0.72 -11.79
CA LEU A 116 -6.26 1.29 -10.52
C LEU A 116 -6.49 0.29 -9.38
N HIS A 117 -7.67 -0.32 -9.35
CA HIS A 117 -7.97 -1.41 -8.41
C HIS A 117 -7.01 -2.58 -8.59
N ALA A 118 -6.73 -3.00 -9.83
CA ALA A 118 -5.79 -4.08 -10.08
C ALA A 118 -4.35 -3.73 -9.68
N LYS A 119 -3.90 -2.47 -9.83
CA LYS A 119 -2.58 -2.03 -9.35
C LYS A 119 -2.48 -2.08 -7.83
N ILE A 120 -3.53 -1.67 -7.12
CA ILE A 120 -3.58 -1.72 -5.65
C ILE A 120 -3.64 -3.18 -5.17
N THR A 121 -4.51 -4.02 -5.76
CA THR A 121 -4.70 -5.41 -5.32
C THR A 121 -3.57 -6.36 -5.75
N ARG A 122 -3.00 -6.23 -6.96
CA ARG A 122 -1.87 -7.08 -7.39
C ARG A 122 -0.61 -6.83 -6.57
N ARG A 123 -0.42 -5.59 -6.10
CA ARG A 123 0.75 -5.20 -5.30
C ARG A 123 0.52 -5.38 -3.80
N ALA A 124 -0.74 -5.52 -3.38
CA ALA A 124 -1.15 -5.92 -2.03
C ALA A 124 -1.73 -7.36 -1.99
N PRO A 125 -1.03 -8.40 -2.48
CA PRO A 125 -1.53 -9.76 -2.33
C PRO A 125 -1.56 -10.13 -0.84
N ALA A 126 -2.57 -10.90 -0.43
CA ALA A 126 -2.65 -11.53 0.89
C ALA A 126 -1.43 -12.42 1.25
N ALA A 127 -0.55 -12.68 0.28
CA ALA A 127 0.74 -13.34 0.44
C ALA A 127 1.85 -12.44 1.02
N SER A 128 1.66 -11.11 1.11
CA SER A 128 2.60 -10.21 1.80
C SER A 128 2.46 -10.23 3.34
N ARG A 129 1.66 -11.16 3.87
CA ARG A 129 1.60 -11.47 5.31
C ARG A 129 2.77 -12.33 5.79
N VAL A 130 3.71 -12.69 4.90
CA VAL A 130 4.99 -13.25 5.32
C VAL A 130 5.79 -12.09 5.93
N GLU A 131 5.86 -12.09 7.26
CA GLU A 131 6.72 -11.20 8.06
C GLU A 131 8.12 -11.15 7.43
N GLY A 132 8.48 -10.01 6.83
CA GLY A 132 9.83 -9.76 6.30
C GLY A 132 9.92 -9.55 4.78
N ALA A 133 8.91 -9.95 3.99
CA ALA A 133 8.86 -9.60 2.57
C ALA A 133 7.97 -8.36 2.38
N GLY A 134 8.54 -7.20 2.70
CA GLY A 134 7.91 -5.90 2.46
C GLY A 134 7.61 -5.72 0.98
N GLY A 135 6.42 -6.14 0.56
CA GLY A 135 5.93 -5.86 -0.78
C GLY A 135 5.83 -4.35 -0.93
N ASP A 136 6.65 -3.78 -1.82
CA ASP A 136 6.59 -2.38 -2.15
C ASP A 136 5.17 -2.01 -2.58
N VAL A 137 4.37 -1.45 -1.68
CA VAL A 137 3.09 -0.86 -2.04
C VAL A 137 3.41 0.52 -2.59
N ASP A 138 2.91 0.82 -3.80
CA ASP A 138 3.05 2.18 -4.34
C ASP A 138 2.14 3.11 -3.55
N ILE A 139 2.73 3.86 -2.62
CA ILE A 139 1.99 4.77 -1.74
C ILE A 139 1.31 5.88 -2.56
N GLU A 140 1.87 6.30 -3.70
CA GLU A 140 1.24 7.31 -4.56
C GLU A 140 -0.03 6.78 -5.22
N VAL A 141 -0.01 5.53 -5.69
CA VAL A 141 -1.19 4.86 -6.26
C VAL A 141 -2.25 4.64 -5.18
N LEU A 142 -1.85 4.30 -3.96
CA LEU A 142 -2.75 4.13 -2.83
C LEU A 142 -3.41 5.45 -2.42
N LEU A 143 -2.65 6.54 -2.30
CA LEU A 143 -3.17 7.86 -1.97
C LEU A 143 -4.12 8.37 -3.05
N LYS A 144 -3.80 8.17 -4.34
CA LYS A 144 -4.71 8.47 -5.46
C LYS A 144 -6.00 7.64 -5.41
N GLY A 145 -5.90 6.37 -5.02
CA GLY A 145 -7.07 5.51 -4.81
C GLY A 145 -7.95 6.00 -3.66
N ALA A 146 -7.33 6.33 -2.52
CA ALA A 146 -8.03 6.87 -1.36
C ALA A 146 -8.73 8.20 -1.67
N GLU A 147 -8.09 9.08 -2.44
CA GLU A 147 -8.69 10.36 -2.88
C GLU A 147 -9.93 10.12 -3.75
N LYS A 148 -9.86 9.21 -4.72
CA LYS A 148 -11.02 8.83 -5.53
C LYS A 148 -12.15 8.21 -4.71
N LEU A 149 -11.81 7.39 -3.72
CA LEU A 149 -12.81 6.79 -2.83
C LEU A 149 -13.45 7.81 -1.91
N CYS A 150 -12.71 8.81 -1.41
CA CYS A 150 -13.24 9.87 -0.56
C CYS A 150 -14.31 10.72 -1.26
N ASN A 151 -14.27 10.84 -2.60
CA ASN A 151 -15.30 11.54 -3.37
C ASN A 151 -16.66 10.82 -3.35
N VAL A 152 -16.65 9.49 -3.22
CA VAL A 152 -17.85 8.64 -3.24
C VAL A 152 -18.28 8.26 -1.83
N TYR A 153 -17.31 8.06 -0.94
CA TYR A 153 -17.47 7.76 0.48
C TYR A 153 -16.75 8.84 1.30
N PRO A 154 -17.43 9.97 1.61
CA PRO A 154 -16.83 11.04 2.39
C PRO A 154 -16.55 10.53 3.80
N LEU A 155 -15.27 10.35 4.13
CA LEU A 155 -14.83 10.03 5.48
C LEU A 155 -14.29 11.31 6.14
N PRO A 156 -14.86 11.75 7.28
CA PRO A 156 -14.41 12.96 7.97
C PRO A 156 -12.91 12.90 8.28
N GLY A 157 -12.18 13.97 7.93
CA GLY A 157 -10.74 14.08 8.15
C GLY A 157 -9.85 13.27 7.20
N ALA A 158 -10.39 12.43 6.31
CA ALA A 158 -9.57 11.69 5.35
C ALA A 158 -8.94 12.63 4.30
N LEU A 159 -9.72 13.59 3.80
CA LEU A 159 -9.26 14.59 2.83
C LEU A 159 -8.14 15.48 3.37
N GLU A 160 -8.11 15.73 4.67
CA GLU A 160 -7.05 16.51 5.33
C GLU A 160 -5.77 15.68 5.54
N ARG A 161 -5.91 14.38 5.82
CA ARG A 161 -4.78 13.48 6.07
C ARG A 161 -4.05 13.06 4.80
N ILE A 162 -4.76 12.89 3.68
CA ILE A 162 -4.17 12.51 2.38
C ILE A 162 -3.00 13.43 1.95
N PRO A 163 -3.14 14.77 1.94
CA PRO A 163 -2.03 15.65 1.55
C PRO A 163 -0.88 15.63 2.57
N VAL A 164 -1.17 15.50 3.86
CA VAL A 164 -0.13 15.35 4.90
C VAL A 164 0.69 14.08 4.69
N LEU A 165 0.02 12.97 4.37
CA LEU A 165 0.68 11.70 4.04
C LEU A 165 1.50 11.79 2.75
N ARG A 166 1.01 12.52 1.75
CA ARG A 166 1.76 12.76 0.49
C ARG A 166 3.04 13.55 0.75
N GLN A 167 2.97 14.61 1.56
CA GLN A 167 4.16 15.38 1.94
C GLN A 167 5.15 14.53 2.75
N LYS A 168 4.65 13.74 3.70
CA LYS A 168 5.48 12.83 4.49
C LYS A 168 6.19 11.82 3.59
N TRP A 169 5.47 11.25 2.63
CA TRP A 169 6.03 10.31 1.66
C TRP A 169 7.11 10.96 0.80
N ALA A 170 6.87 12.17 0.27
CA ALA A 170 7.88 12.90 -0.51
C ALA A 170 9.17 13.17 0.29
N ASN A 171 9.04 13.49 1.58
CA ASN A 171 10.20 13.67 2.45
C ASN A 171 10.93 12.33 2.70
N GLN A 172 10.17 11.27 2.94
CA GLN A 172 10.71 9.94 3.19
C GLN A 172 11.38 9.35 1.94
N SER A 173 10.81 9.55 0.75
CA SER A 173 11.38 9.06 -0.51
C SER A 173 12.71 9.74 -0.82
N ASN A 174 12.81 11.06 -0.61
CA ASN A 174 14.07 11.79 -0.76
C ASN A 174 15.12 11.30 0.24
N THR A 175 14.71 11.06 1.49
CA THR A 175 15.59 10.54 2.54
C THR A 175 16.05 9.12 2.23
N LEU A 176 15.16 8.29 1.70
CA LEU A 176 15.43 6.91 1.30
C LEU A 176 16.42 6.90 0.13
N ALA A 177 16.20 7.72 -0.91
CA ALA A 177 17.12 7.85 -2.04
C ALA A 177 18.53 8.28 -1.60
N TYR A 178 18.65 9.18 -0.61
CA TYR A 178 19.93 9.54 -0.03
C TYR A 178 20.63 8.35 0.65
N TYR A 179 19.89 7.56 1.43
CA TYR A 179 20.47 6.39 2.09
C TYR A 179 20.77 5.25 1.12
N GLU A 180 19.97 5.04 0.08
CA GLU A 180 20.26 4.09 -0.99
C GLU A 180 21.56 4.45 -1.72
N ALA A 181 21.76 5.74 -2.04
CA ALA A 181 23.00 6.20 -2.64
C ALA A 181 24.20 5.94 -1.71
N LYS A 182 24.05 6.19 -0.41
CA LYS A 182 25.09 5.91 0.59
C LYS A 182 25.37 4.41 0.74
N VAL A 183 24.35 3.56 0.70
CA VAL A 183 24.50 2.10 0.73
C VAL A 183 25.20 1.62 -0.55
N ALA A 184 24.87 2.18 -1.71
CA ALA A 184 25.55 1.87 -2.97
C ALA A 184 27.03 2.26 -2.93
N GLU A 185 27.37 3.43 -2.40
CA GLU A 185 28.76 3.87 -2.21
C GLU A 185 29.52 2.94 -1.26
N GLN A 186 28.89 2.56 -0.13
CA GLN A 186 29.47 1.62 0.82
C GLN A 186 29.65 0.22 0.22
N ALA A 187 28.68 -0.25 -0.56
CA ALA A 187 28.74 -1.52 -1.27
C ALA A 187 29.84 -1.50 -2.34
N GLU A 188 30.04 -0.38 -3.04
CA GLU A 188 31.15 -0.23 -3.98
C GLU A 188 32.49 -0.19 -3.25
N ARG A 189 32.62 0.54 -2.14
CA ARG A 189 33.84 0.58 -1.34
C ARG A 189 34.20 -0.81 -0.80
N LEU A 190 33.20 -1.55 -0.30
CA LEU A 190 33.37 -2.93 0.13
C LEU A 190 33.73 -3.83 -1.07
N GLY A 191 33.07 -3.62 -2.21
CA GLY A 191 33.42 -4.26 -3.47
C GLY A 191 34.84 -3.98 -3.91
N ARG A 192 35.39 -2.79 -3.74
CA ARG A 192 36.80 -2.45 -4.04
C ARG A 192 37.76 -3.10 -3.05
N MET A 193 37.40 -3.18 -1.77
CA MET A 193 38.20 -3.92 -0.77
C MET A 193 38.17 -5.43 -1.03
N ASN A 194 37.04 -5.97 -1.47
CA ASN A 194 36.86 -7.39 -1.80
C ASN A 194 37.45 -7.76 -3.18
N LYS A 195 37.40 -6.84 -4.15
CA LYS A 195 38.09 -6.89 -5.45
C LYS A 195 39.52 -6.38 -5.35
N ARG A 196 40.15 -6.38 -4.18
CA ARG A 196 41.59 -6.47 -4.09
C ARG A 196 41.84 -7.97 -4.02
N PRO A 197 41.86 -8.70 -5.16
CA PRO A 197 42.19 -10.12 -5.11
C PRO A 197 43.59 -10.17 -4.53
N VAL A 198 43.83 -11.19 -3.73
CA VAL A 198 45.16 -11.61 -3.34
C VAL A 198 45.94 -11.80 -4.65
N GLU A 199 46.70 -10.79 -5.06
CA GLU A 199 47.58 -10.80 -6.25
C GLU A 199 48.84 -11.60 -5.87
N PHE A 200 48.62 -12.85 -5.44
CA PHE A 200 49.63 -13.86 -5.20
C PHE A 200 49.04 -15.19 -5.65
N GLY A 201 49.53 -15.70 -6.78
CA GLY A 201 49.37 -17.08 -7.19
C GLY A 201 48.24 -17.34 -8.20
N GLN A 202 48.53 -17.11 -9.48
CA GLN A 202 47.85 -17.82 -10.56
C GLN A 202 48.95 -18.42 -11.46
N GLU A 203 49.53 -19.53 -10.99
CA GLU A 203 50.02 -20.59 -11.87
C GLU A 203 49.04 -21.76 -11.72
N GLU A 204 48.74 -22.35 -12.86
CA GLU A 204 47.73 -23.38 -13.09
C GLU A 204 47.94 -24.59 -12.17
N GLU A 205 46.85 -25.12 -11.61
CA GLU A 205 46.59 -26.56 -11.56
C GLU A 205 45.16 -26.83 -11.09
N GLU A 206 44.41 -27.52 -11.94
CA GLU A 206 43.14 -28.14 -11.59
C GLU A 206 43.41 -29.20 -10.53
N GLU A 207 42.79 -29.12 -9.34
CA GLU A 207 42.16 -30.26 -8.65
C GLU A 207 41.48 -29.87 -7.33
N ASP A 208 40.40 -30.59 -7.08
CA ASP A 208 39.37 -30.55 -6.03
C ASP A 208 39.62 -29.88 -4.66
N VAL A 209 38.64 -29.04 -4.31
CA VAL A 209 38.03 -28.73 -2.99
C VAL A 209 38.67 -29.40 -1.75
N ASN A 210 39.45 -28.63 -0.98
CA ASN A 210 39.56 -28.84 0.47
C ASN A 210 39.64 -27.50 1.23
N VAL A 211 38.72 -27.33 2.17
CA VAL A 211 38.57 -26.14 3.01
C VAL A 211 39.50 -26.26 4.21
N GLY A 212 40.47 -25.34 4.34
CA GLY A 212 41.11 -25.09 5.64
C GLY A 212 42.55 -24.63 5.57
N ILE A 213 42.77 -23.40 6.03
CA ILE A 213 44.05 -22.86 6.54
C ILE A 213 45.08 -22.64 5.44
N MET A 214 45.16 -21.38 4.95
CA MET A 214 46.31 -20.90 4.18
C MET A 214 47.54 -20.93 5.09
N ASP A 215 48.25 -22.05 5.02
CA ASP A 215 49.67 -22.14 5.29
C ASP A 215 50.39 -21.26 4.26
N SER A 216 50.77 -20.05 4.67
CA SER A 216 51.70 -19.23 3.90
C SER A 216 52.96 -20.05 3.71
N GLN A 217 53.20 -20.50 2.48
CA GLN A 217 54.47 -21.09 2.07
C GLN A 217 55.56 -20.01 2.14
N MET A 218 56.04 -19.73 3.33
CA MET A 218 57.27 -19.02 3.58
C MET A 218 58.39 -19.99 3.24
N THR A 219 59.11 -19.74 2.16
CA THR A 219 60.25 -20.56 1.75
C THR A 219 61.28 -20.59 2.89
N GLU A 220 61.89 -21.75 3.17
CA GLU A 220 62.86 -21.91 4.27
C GLU A 220 64.03 -20.90 4.20
N GLU A 221 64.34 -20.44 3.00
CA GLU A 221 65.35 -19.41 2.74
C GLU A 221 64.91 -18.00 3.20
N ASP A 222 63.62 -17.68 3.13
CA ASP A 222 63.08 -16.40 3.60
C ASP A 222 63.00 -16.37 5.13
N VAL A 223 62.66 -17.50 5.77
CA VAL A 223 62.69 -17.64 7.24
C VAL A 223 64.09 -17.34 7.80
N ARG A 224 65.13 -17.87 7.15
CA ARG A 224 66.52 -17.66 7.59
C ARG A 224 66.96 -16.20 7.48
N ARG A 225 66.53 -15.50 6.44
CA ARG A 225 66.83 -14.08 6.26
C ARG A 225 66.14 -13.23 7.31
N GLU A 226 64.87 -13.52 7.60
CA GLU A 226 64.13 -12.82 8.64
C GLU A 226 64.73 -13.07 10.03
N GLU A 227 65.17 -14.30 10.34
CA GLU A 227 65.85 -14.60 11.60
C GLU A 227 67.15 -13.82 11.80
N GLU A 228 67.93 -13.61 10.73
CA GLU A 228 69.15 -12.80 10.79
C GLU A 228 68.82 -11.32 10.99
N GLU A 229 67.81 -10.80 10.28
CA GLU A 229 67.35 -9.42 10.43
C GLU A 229 66.83 -9.15 11.85
N VAL A 230 66.00 -10.06 12.38
CA VAL A 230 65.50 -9.97 13.76
C VAL A 230 66.65 -9.99 14.77
N ARG A 231 67.68 -10.83 14.55
CA ARG A 231 68.85 -10.89 15.44
C ARG A 231 69.65 -9.59 15.44
N GLU A 232 69.77 -8.92 14.30
CA GLU A 232 70.41 -7.60 14.24
C GLU A 232 69.58 -6.53 14.93
N LEU A 233 68.27 -6.54 14.72
CA LEU A 233 67.34 -5.59 15.35
C LEU A 233 67.32 -5.76 16.87
N ASP A 234 67.37 -7.00 17.38
CA ASP A 234 67.45 -7.26 18.82
C ASP A 234 68.77 -6.79 19.43
N LYS A 235 69.90 -6.93 18.73
CA LYS A 235 71.18 -6.35 19.19
C LYS A 235 71.10 -4.83 19.28
N LYS A 236 70.62 -4.17 18.22
CA LYS A 236 70.44 -2.71 18.17
C LYS A 236 69.47 -2.23 19.25
N LYS A 237 68.36 -2.95 19.46
CA LYS A 237 67.40 -2.69 20.53
C LYS A 237 68.05 -2.81 21.90
N ARG A 238 68.85 -3.86 22.15
CA ARG A 238 69.52 -4.05 23.43
C ARG A 238 70.53 -2.96 23.73
N GLU A 239 71.33 -2.55 22.74
CA GLU A 239 72.27 -1.44 22.88
C GLU A 239 71.55 -0.11 23.16
N LEU A 240 70.46 0.16 22.46
CA LEU A 240 69.64 1.35 22.71
C LEU A 240 68.98 1.33 24.09
N GLN A 241 68.50 0.16 24.54
CA GLN A 241 67.94 -0.01 25.87
C GLN A 241 69.00 0.15 26.97
N GLU A 242 70.21 -0.35 26.76
CA GLU A 242 71.32 -0.16 27.72
C GLU A 242 71.74 1.31 27.79
N ARG A 243 71.80 2.00 26.65
CA ARG A 243 72.08 3.43 26.60
C ARG A 243 70.98 4.26 27.26
N LEU A 244 69.71 3.92 27.03
CA LEU A 244 68.58 4.53 27.73
C LEU A 244 68.67 4.29 29.24
N ARG A 245 68.96 3.06 29.66
CA ARG A 245 69.08 2.72 31.08
C ARG A 245 70.27 3.42 31.74
N ALA A 246 71.36 3.65 31.03
CA ALA A 246 72.48 4.46 31.50
C ALA A 246 72.07 5.94 31.65
N MET A 247 71.40 6.51 30.64
CA MET A 247 70.88 7.88 30.70
C MET A 247 69.84 8.05 31.82
N ASP A 248 68.94 7.08 32.02
CA ASP A 248 67.97 7.07 33.13
C ASP A 248 68.66 6.97 34.49
N LYS A 249 69.77 6.21 34.59
CA LYS A 249 70.57 6.13 35.81
C LYS A 249 71.31 7.43 36.10
N ASP A 250 71.84 8.10 35.08
CA ASP A 250 72.53 9.38 35.20
C ASP A 250 71.52 10.51 35.54
N LEU A 251 70.33 10.51 34.93
CA LEU A 251 69.24 11.43 35.30
C LEU A 251 68.71 11.15 36.71
N GLY A 252 68.51 9.88 37.06
CA GLY A 252 68.05 9.47 38.39
C GLY A 252 69.05 9.78 39.50
N GLY A 253 70.35 9.73 39.19
CA GLY A 253 71.42 10.18 40.09
C GLY A 253 71.44 11.70 40.29
N LEU A 254 71.08 12.47 39.27
CA LEU A 254 70.98 13.94 39.35
C LEU A 254 69.71 14.41 40.08
N LEU A 255 68.59 13.66 39.96
CA LEU A 255 67.33 13.97 40.67
C LEU A 255 67.34 13.55 42.14
N ASN A 256 68.21 12.62 42.54
CA ASN A 256 68.29 12.10 43.91
C ASN A 256 69.46 12.70 44.73
N MET A 257 70.04 13.82 44.28
CA MET A 257 70.95 14.69 45.06
C MET A 257 70.22 15.92 45.57
#